data_AF-A0A7C9M9F3-F1
#
_entry.id   AF-A0A7C9M9F3-F1
#
_cell.length_a   1.000
_cell.length_b   1.000
_cell.length_c   1.000
_cell.angle_alpha   90.00
_cell.angle_beta   90.00
_cell.angle_gamma   90.00
#
_symmetry.space_group_name_H-M   'P 1'
#
loop_
_entity.id
_entity.type
_entity.pdbx_description
1 polymer ?
#
loop_
_entity_poly.entity_id
_entity_poly.type
_entity_poly.pdbx_seq_one_letter_code
_entity_poly.pdbx_strand_id
1 'polypeptide(L)'
;MFACPFGMVYAATVSGYVYVLSNESLPGVMKVGMTSRDPFTRAAELTTTGLPMPFRVEFCLMTERPAALELALHQQFAAQRVQAGREFFRVSRRHAPWLTGRPDHRGTCRSLSPIAPLLPSSTPWCARV
;
A
#
# COMPACT_ATOMS: atom_id res chain seq x y z
N MET A 1 3.51 -36.80 -6.57
CA MET A 1 4.02 -35.83 -7.56
C MET A 1 2.91 -35.58 -8.56
N PHE A 2 2.32 -34.39 -8.59
CA PHE A 2 1.30 -34.04 -9.58
C PHE A 2 1.80 -32.81 -10.35
N ALA A 3 2.19 -33.04 -11.60
CA ALA A 3 2.63 -32.03 -12.54
C ALA A 3 1.41 -31.48 -13.29
N CYS A 4 1.28 -30.15 -13.31
CA CYS A 4 0.31 -29.45 -14.14
C CYS A 4 0.98 -29.09 -15.47
N PRO A 5 0.37 -29.34 -16.65
CA PRO A 5 1.06 -29.25 -17.95
C PRO A 5 1.29 -27.82 -18.47
N PHE A 6 1.02 -26.77 -17.69
CA PHE A 6 1.02 -25.38 -18.17
C PHE A 6 2.12 -24.47 -17.60
N GLY A 7 3.14 -25.02 -16.92
CA GLY A 7 4.32 -24.23 -16.53
C GLY A 7 4.03 -22.97 -15.70
N MET A 8 2.91 -22.93 -14.96
CA MET A 8 2.65 -21.84 -14.03
C MET A 8 3.50 -22.05 -12.79
N VAL A 9 4.54 -21.22 -12.66
CA VAL A 9 5.22 -21.00 -11.38
C VAL A 9 4.19 -20.44 -10.41
N TYR A 10 3.66 -21.29 -9.52
CA TYR A 10 2.94 -20.84 -8.34
C TYR A 10 3.98 -20.21 -7.40
N ALA A 11 4.29 -18.93 -7.64
CA ALA A 11 5.00 -18.13 -6.66
C ALA A 11 4.12 -18.07 -5.42
N ALA A 12 4.60 -18.60 -4.28
CA ALA A 12 3.94 -18.45 -3.01
C ALA A 12 3.68 -16.95 -2.77
N THR A 13 2.44 -16.51 -2.96
CA THR A 13 2.08 -15.11 -2.77
C THR A 13 2.07 -14.84 -1.28
N VAL A 14 3.15 -14.25 -0.77
CA VAL A 14 3.17 -13.74 0.59
C VAL A 14 2.18 -12.58 0.66
N SER A 15 0.98 -12.88 1.15
CA SER A 15 -0.04 -11.88 1.43
C SER A 15 0.46 -10.93 2.52
N GLY A 16 0.29 -9.63 2.30
CA GLY A 16 0.67 -8.62 3.27
C GLY A 16 -0.14 -7.34 3.08
N TYR A 17 0.20 -6.34 3.87
CA TYR A 17 -0.44 -5.04 3.89
C TYR A 17 0.49 -3.98 3.31
N VAL A 18 -0.04 -3.16 2.42
CA VAL A 18 0.55 -1.87 2.07
C VAL A 18 -0.19 -0.79 2.85
N TYR A 19 0.53 0.09 3.52
CA TYR A 19 -0.05 1.09 4.41
C TYR A 19 0.50 2.49 4.13
N VAL A 20 -0.29 3.48 4.52
CA VAL A 20 0.08 4.89 4.51
C VAL A 20 -0.10 5.45 5.91
N LEU A 21 0.99 5.98 6.48
CA LEU A 21 1.00 6.59 7.79
C LEU A 21 1.07 8.11 7.69
N SER A 22 0.29 8.79 8.51
CA SER A 22 0.44 10.21 8.79
C SER A 22 0.99 10.42 10.20
N ASN A 23 1.60 11.58 10.43
CA ASN A 23 1.97 12.02 11.77
C ASN A 23 1.56 13.48 11.91
N GLU A 24 0.88 13.82 13.00
CA GLU A 24 0.42 15.19 13.26
C GLU A 24 1.58 16.19 13.39
N SER A 25 2.75 15.74 13.84
CA SER A 25 3.97 16.54 13.89
C SER A 25 4.64 16.74 12.52
N LEU A 26 4.19 16.04 11.47
CA LEU A 26 4.71 16.13 10.10
C LEU A 26 3.59 16.46 9.10
N PRO A 27 3.02 17.67 9.16
CA PRO A 27 1.91 18.05 8.30
C PRO A 27 2.30 18.03 6.81
N GLY A 28 1.45 17.40 5.99
CA GLY A 28 1.67 17.30 4.54
C GLY A 28 2.72 16.27 4.12
N VAL A 29 3.24 15.48 5.07
CA VAL A 29 4.17 14.37 4.80
C VAL A 29 3.52 13.06 5.23
N MET A 30 3.61 12.05 4.38
CA MET A 30 3.13 10.70 4.65
C MET A 30 4.23 9.68 4.41
N LYS A 31 4.18 8.59 5.18
CA LYS A 31 5.04 7.42 4.96
C LYS A 31 4.24 6.34 4.24
N VAL A 32 4.78 5.81 3.14
CA VAL A 32 4.21 4.65 2.44
C VAL A 32 5.12 3.47 2.70
N GLY A 33 4.58 2.36 3.19
CA GLY A 33 5.37 1.16 3.45
C GLY A 33 4.54 -0.12 3.33
N MET A 34 5.19 -1.26 3.47
CA MET A 34 4.52 -2.55 3.53
C MET A 34 4.92 -3.39 4.76
N THR A 35 4.06 -4.32 5.13
CA THR A 35 4.31 -5.28 6.20
C THR A 35 3.56 -6.59 5.93
N SER A 36 4.11 -7.72 6.37
CA SER A 36 3.38 -8.99 6.41
C SER A 36 2.51 -9.14 7.66
N ARG A 37 2.68 -8.26 8.65
CA ARG A 37 1.96 -8.25 9.94
C ARG A 37 0.87 -7.17 9.94
N ASP A 38 0.24 -6.98 11.09
CA ASP A 38 -0.72 -5.90 11.28
C ASP A 38 -0.06 -4.49 11.14
N PRO A 39 -0.60 -3.59 10.30
CA PRO A 39 -0.02 -2.28 10.07
C PRO A 39 -0.14 -1.31 11.26
N PHE A 40 -1.11 -1.51 12.17
CA PHE A 40 -1.22 -0.68 13.38
C PHE A 40 -0.09 -0.97 14.36
N THR A 41 0.25 -2.25 14.50
CA THR A 41 1.42 -2.71 15.25
C THR A 41 2.69 -2.09 14.67
N ARG A 42 2.83 -2.09 13.34
CA ARG A 42 3.99 -1.47 12.68
C ARG A 42 4.04 0.05 12.87
N ALA A 43 2.90 0.73 12.86
CA ALA A 43 2.81 2.17 13.14
C ALA A 43 3.27 2.51 14.56
N ALA A 44 2.90 1.68 15.54
CA ALA A 44 3.37 1.81 16.91
C ALA A 44 4.88 1.58 17.03
N GLU A 45 5.43 0.53 16.39
CA GLU A 45 6.88 0.26 16.36
C GLU A 45 7.70 1.41 15.74
N LEU A 46 7.15 2.09 14.74
CA LEU A 46 7.80 3.22 14.08
C LEU A 46 7.72 4.51 14.88
N THR A 47 6.88 4.56 15.92
CA THR A 47 6.76 5.71 16.81
C THR A 47 7.93 5.70 17.80
N THR A 48 9.01 6.39 17.43
CA THR A 48 10.21 6.57 18.26
C THR A 48 10.12 7.84 19.12
N THR A 49 10.95 7.95 20.16
CA THR A 49 11.05 9.14 21.05
C THR A 49 11.37 10.46 20.33
N GLY A 50 11.85 10.41 19.09
CA GLY A 50 12.13 11.60 18.27
C GLY A 50 10.90 12.26 17.63
N LEU A 51 9.70 11.68 17.75
CA LEU A 51 8.46 12.26 17.24
C LEU A 51 7.50 12.57 18.39
N PRO A 52 7.02 13.82 18.52
CA PRO A 52 6.09 14.21 19.59
C PRO A 52 4.75 13.48 19.55
N MET A 53 4.28 13.15 18.34
CA MET A 53 3.01 12.47 18.11
C MET A 53 3.23 11.10 17.49
N PRO A 54 2.35 10.12 17.77
CA PRO A 54 2.43 8.79 17.17
C PRO A 54 2.05 8.81 15.68
N PHE A 55 2.53 7.81 14.95
CA PHE A 55 2.02 7.56 13.60
C PHE A 55 0.58 7.05 13.65
N ARG A 56 -0.27 7.59 12.77
CA ARG A 56 -1.63 7.10 12.52
C ARG A 56 -1.67 6.40 11.18
N VAL A 57 -2.34 5.25 11.14
CA VAL A 57 -2.65 4.56 9.88
C VAL A 57 -3.82 5.31 9.22
N GLU A 58 -3.55 6.01 8.13
CA GLU A 58 -4.61 6.68 7.34
C GLU A 58 -5.25 5.70 6.36
N PHE A 59 -4.44 4.78 5.83
CA PHE A 59 -4.86 3.81 4.83
C PHE A 59 -4.06 2.52 4.99
N CYS A 60 -4.72 1.39 4.78
CA CYS A 60 -4.05 0.11 4.64
C CYS A 60 -4.86 -0.81 3.72
N LEU A 61 -4.12 -1.57 2.91
CA LEU A 61 -4.65 -2.45 1.90
C LEU A 61 -3.96 -3.81 1.99
N MET A 62 -4.75 -4.87 2.13
CA MET A 62 -4.26 -6.23 1.99
C MET A 62 -4.08 -6.60 0.51
N THR A 63 -2.94 -7.17 0.15
CA THR A 63 -2.61 -7.58 -1.21
C THR A 63 -1.73 -8.83 -1.18
N GLU A 64 -1.84 -9.66 -2.23
CA GLU A 64 -1.00 -10.83 -2.47
C GLU A 64 0.42 -10.46 -2.95
N ARG A 65 0.62 -9.21 -3.36
CA ARG A 65 1.90 -8.69 -3.90
C ARG A 65 2.27 -7.34 -3.26
N PRO A 66 2.49 -7.28 -1.94
CA PRO A 66 2.72 -6.03 -1.22
C PRO A 66 3.96 -5.28 -1.71
N ALA A 67 5.07 -5.98 -1.96
CA ALA A 67 6.31 -5.37 -2.45
C ALA A 67 6.16 -4.72 -3.83
N ALA A 68 5.43 -5.37 -4.76
CA ALA A 68 5.21 -4.82 -6.10
C ALA A 68 4.32 -3.57 -6.05
N LEU A 69 3.29 -3.59 -5.20
CA LEU A 69 2.40 -2.45 -5.02
C LEU A 69 3.11 -1.27 -4.34
N GLU A 70 3.89 -1.54 -3.29
CA GLU A 70 4.71 -0.52 -2.63
C GLU A 70 5.66 0.15 -3.61
N LEU A 71 6.38 -0.63 -4.41
CA LEU A 71 7.30 -0.11 -5.42
C LEU A 71 6.58 0.77 -6.44
N ALA A 72 5.42 0.33 -6.93
CA ALA A 72 4.59 1.11 -7.85
C ALA A 72 4.17 2.46 -7.24
N LEU A 73 3.74 2.47 -5.97
CA LEU A 73 3.40 3.70 -5.26
C LEU A 73 4.64 4.60 -5.06
N HIS A 74 5.78 4.01 -4.71
CA HIS A 74 7.03 4.75 -4.54
C HIS A 74 7.51 5.41 -5.83
N GLN A 75 7.32 4.75 -6.97
CA GLN A 75 7.61 5.28 -8.31
C GLN A 75 6.61 6.37 -8.70
N GLN A 76 5.31 6.13 -8.46
CA GLN A 76 4.25 7.10 -8.74
C GLN A 76 4.45 8.41 -7.95
N PHE A 77 4.89 8.32 -6.70
CA PHE A 77 5.15 9.49 -5.84
C PHE A 77 6.62 9.91 -5.81
N ALA A 78 7.47 9.41 -6.71
CA ALA A 78 8.90 9.70 -6.70
C ALA A 78 9.17 11.22 -6.74
N ALA A 79 8.38 11.98 -7.50
CA ALA A 79 8.47 13.44 -7.60
C ALA A 79 8.14 14.17 -6.28
N GLN A 80 7.30 13.58 -5.41
CA GLN A 80 6.97 14.15 -4.10
C GLN A 80 7.83 13.60 -2.96
N ARG A 81 8.84 12.76 -3.24
CA ARG A 81 9.67 12.16 -2.19
C ARG A 81 10.45 13.26 -1.44
N VAL A 82 10.35 13.26 -0.11
CA VAL A 82 10.99 14.28 0.75
C VAL A 82 12.50 14.16 0.74
N GLN A 83 13.01 12.93 0.76
CA GLN A 83 14.45 12.65 0.78
C GLN A 83 14.72 11.33 0.05
N ALA A 84 15.75 11.33 -0.80
CA ALA A 84 16.23 10.13 -1.48
C ALA A 84 16.59 9.04 -0.45
N GLY A 85 16.18 7.80 -0.70
CA GLY A 85 16.39 6.68 0.21
C GLY A 85 15.42 6.59 1.39
N ARG A 86 14.55 7.58 1.60
CA ARG A 86 13.47 7.49 2.60
C ARG A 86 12.11 7.32 1.93
N GLU A 87 11.19 6.71 2.67
CA GLU A 87 9.84 6.38 2.21
C GLU A 87 8.81 7.43 2.64
N PHE A 88 9.24 8.70 2.71
CA PHE A 88 8.39 9.83 3.07
C PHE A 88 8.09 10.68 1.84
N PHE A 89 6.82 11.01 1.65
CA PHE A 89 6.31 11.70 0.46
C PHE A 89 5.47 12.91 0.87
N ARG A 90 5.61 14.02 0.14
CA ARG A 90 4.80 15.24 0.29
C ARG A 90 3.43 15.04 -0.36
N VAL A 91 2.61 14.22 0.28
CA VAL A 91 1.24 13.93 -0.16
C VAL A 91 0.29 14.42 0.91
N SER A 92 -0.62 15.32 0.53
CA SER A 92 -1.69 15.75 1.43
C SER A 92 -2.84 14.74 1.36
N ARG A 93 -3.57 14.52 2.47
CA ARG A 93 -4.80 13.70 2.47
C ARG A 93 -5.79 14.16 1.40
N ARG A 94 -5.80 15.45 1.08
CA ARG A 94 -6.68 16.06 0.09
C ARG A 94 -6.27 15.72 -1.36
N HIS A 95 -4.98 15.56 -1.62
CA HIS A 95 -4.44 15.29 -2.97
C HIS A 95 -4.34 13.81 -3.32
N ALA A 96 -4.70 12.91 -2.39
CA ALA A 96 -4.73 11.48 -2.63
C ALA A 96 -6.13 10.93 -2.34
N PRO A 97 -7.10 11.09 -3.27
CA PRO A 97 -8.48 10.68 -3.09
C PRO A 97 -8.62 9.19 -2.75
N TRP A 98 -7.70 8.34 -3.20
CA TRP A 98 -7.66 6.92 -2.83
C TRP A 98 -7.38 6.67 -1.34
N LEU A 99 -6.78 7.63 -0.61
CA LEU A 99 -6.60 7.58 0.84
C LEU A 99 -7.85 7.98 1.63
N THR A 100 -8.95 8.34 0.96
CA THR A 100 -10.19 8.75 1.65
C THR A 100 -10.92 7.58 2.32
N GLY A 101 -10.52 6.34 2.04
CA GLY A 101 -10.96 5.16 2.79
C GLY A 101 -10.28 5.07 4.15
N ARG A 102 -10.82 5.75 5.18
CA ARG A 102 -10.36 5.53 6.55
C ARG A 102 -10.55 4.05 6.94
N PRO A 103 -9.59 3.44 7.67
CA PRO A 103 -9.89 2.20 8.39
C PRO A 103 -11.07 2.45 9.33
N ASP A 104 -11.94 1.45 9.52
CA ASP A 104 -13.07 1.60 10.44
C ASP A 104 -12.56 1.79 11.89
N HIS A 105 -13.45 2.14 12.82
CA HIS A 105 -13.10 2.32 14.24
C HIS A 105 -12.57 1.04 14.91
N ARG A 106 -12.61 -0.10 14.21
CA ARG A 106 -12.03 -1.39 14.64
C ARG A 106 -10.63 -1.63 14.06
N GLY A 107 -10.09 -0.68 13.28
CA GLY A 107 -8.79 -0.82 12.63
C GLY A 107 -8.80 -1.84 11.49
N THR A 108 -9.96 -2.18 10.93
CA THR A 108 -10.00 -3.19 9.87
C THR A 108 -9.47 -2.58 8.57
N CYS A 109 -8.33 -3.08 8.10
CA CYS A 109 -7.81 -2.75 6.78
C CYS A 109 -8.79 -3.26 5.73
N ARG A 110 -9.26 -2.37 4.86
CA ARG A 110 -10.12 -2.79 3.76
C ARG A 110 -9.29 -3.68 2.84
N SER A 111 -9.71 -4.93 2.67
CA SER A 111 -9.43 -5.61 1.42
C SER A 111 -10.17 -4.81 0.35
N LEU A 112 -9.45 -4.29 -0.63
CA LEU A 112 -10.15 -3.83 -1.82
C LEU A 112 -10.68 -5.10 -2.48
N SER A 113 -12.01 -5.22 -2.62
CA SER A 113 -12.53 -5.83 -3.84
C SER A 113 -11.76 -5.20 -4.99
N PRO A 114 -11.19 -5.99 -5.90
CA PRO A 114 -10.06 -5.60 -6.76
C PRO A 114 -10.28 -4.20 -7.31
N ILE A 115 -9.36 -3.26 -6.98
CA ILE A 115 -9.24 -2.05 -7.78
C ILE A 115 -9.07 -2.56 -9.21
N ALA A 116 -10.08 -2.33 -10.05
CA ALA A 116 -9.97 -2.58 -11.47
C ALA A 116 -8.65 -1.93 -11.92
N PRO A 117 -7.72 -2.71 -12.49
CA PRO A 117 -6.37 -2.24 -12.66
C PRO A 117 -6.39 -1.01 -13.57
N LEU A 118 -5.79 0.09 -13.11
CA LEU A 118 -5.31 1.15 -14.00
C LEU A 118 -4.05 0.66 -14.73
N LEU A 119 -4.12 -0.56 -15.28
CA LEU A 119 -3.19 -1.06 -16.28
C LEU A 119 -3.81 -0.78 -17.64
N PRO A 120 -3.06 -0.31 -18.65
CA PRO A 120 -3.58 -0.10 -19.98
C PRO A 120 -4.17 -1.42 -20.50
N SER A 121 -5.45 -1.37 -20.80
CA SER A 121 -6.23 -2.41 -21.46
C SER A 121 -5.54 -2.84 -22.75
N SER A 122 -4.89 -3.99 -22.73
CA SER A 122 -4.50 -4.69 -23.96
C SER A 122 -4.77 -6.18 -23.81
N THR A 123 -6.04 -6.52 -23.59
CA THR A 123 -6.58 -7.82 -23.97
C THR A 123 -7.69 -7.58 -24.98
N PRO A 124 -7.48 -7.92 -26.28
CA PRO A 124 -8.55 -7.89 -27.24
C PRO A 124 -9.44 -9.13 -27.02
N TRP A 125 -10.72 -8.84 -26.81
CA TRP A 125 -11.88 -9.66 -27.20
C TRP A 125 -11.84 -11.18 -26.93
N CYS A 126 -12.43 -11.57 -25.80
CA CYS A 126 -13.49 -12.58 -25.91
C CYS A 126 -14.69 -11.91 -26.61
N ALA A 127 -14.81 -12.11 -27.93
CA ALA A 127 -16.04 -11.83 -28.67
C ALA A 127 -16.72 -13.17 -28.97
N ARG A 128 -17.81 -13.41 -28.23
CA ARG A 128 -19.07 -14.02 -28.68
C ARG A 128 -19.02 -14.75 -30.04
N VAL A 129 -18.96 -16.08 -30.00
CA VAL A 129 -19.89 -17.00 -30.72
C VAL A 129 -20.01 -18.29 -29.90
#